data_AF-A0A372ME19-F1
#
_entry.id   AF-A0A372ME19-F1
#
_cell.length_a   1.000
_cell.length_b   1.000
_cell.length_c   1.000
_cell.angle_alpha   90.00
_cell.angle_beta   90.00
_cell.angle_gamma   90.00
#
_symmetry.space_group_name_H-M   'P 1'
#
loop_
_entity.id
_entity.type
_entity.pdbx_description
1 polymer ?
#
loop_
_entity_poly.entity_id
_entity_poly.type
_entity_poly.pdbx_seq_one_letter_code
_entity_poly.pdbx_strand_id
1 'polypeptide(L)'
;MKRVFMLLMCLMISCAVFAASVPVVYLDRSSTNLEASSYIKKQAKSNKLPHKFTFTSDLNSLSGDEKVVVILNSGLSSGTDPRISSYLNSSQNKQAIILVNLYSIGKNILMTSVSSADTASGVDEISAATQWKKRDSAIQAMHEQWTEELFRLIQVKQELWGLSIVLCN
;
A
#
# COMPACT_ATOMS: atom_id res chain seq x y z
N MET A 1 6.43 9.93 -47.91
CA MET A 1 6.41 8.68 -47.12
C MET A 1 7.22 8.75 -45.81
N LYS A 2 8.44 9.32 -45.77
CA LYS A 2 9.24 9.46 -44.51
C LYS A 2 8.54 10.21 -43.36
N ARG A 3 7.75 11.26 -43.65
CA ARG A 3 7.06 12.07 -42.62
C ARG A 3 5.87 11.36 -41.95
N VAL A 4 5.21 10.44 -42.66
CA VAL A 4 4.10 9.63 -42.12
C VAL A 4 4.63 8.55 -41.19
N PHE A 5 5.78 7.95 -41.54
CA PHE A 5 6.46 6.97 -40.70
C PHE A 5 6.97 7.58 -39.38
N MET A 6 7.44 8.84 -39.40
CA MET A 6 7.87 9.55 -38.20
C MET A 6 6.70 9.91 -37.26
N LEU A 7 5.52 10.22 -37.82
CA LEU A 7 4.29 10.45 -37.05
C LEU A 7 3.73 9.16 -36.43
N LEU A 8 3.79 8.03 -37.15
CA LEU A 8 3.42 6.71 -36.62
C LEU A 8 4.39 6.24 -35.53
N MET A 9 5.68 6.55 -35.65
CA MET A 9 6.68 6.23 -34.63
C MET A 9 6.53 7.10 -33.37
N CYS A 10 6.13 8.37 -33.50
CA CYS A 10 5.76 9.21 -32.35
C CYS A 10 4.45 8.76 -31.66
N LEU A 11 3.49 8.18 -32.40
CA LEU A 11 2.24 7.67 -31.82
C LEU A 11 2.44 6.36 -31.03
N MET A 12 3.49 5.58 -31.33
CA MET A 12 3.81 4.34 -30.61
C MET A 12 4.56 4.57 -29.29
N ILE A 13 4.98 5.80 -28.99
CA ILE A 13 5.68 6.14 -27.72
C ILE A 13 4.71 6.73 -26.70
N SER A 14 3.45 7.00 -27.07
CA SER A 14 2.37 7.22 -26.10
C SER A 14 1.90 5.91 -25.47
N CYS A 15 2.82 5.18 -24.84
CA CYS A 15 2.43 4.33 -23.72
C CYS A 15 1.90 5.29 -22.66
N ALA A 16 0.57 5.42 -22.60
CA ALA A 16 -0.08 5.93 -21.42
C ALA A 16 0.42 5.08 -20.25
N VAL A 17 1.37 5.62 -19.50
CA VAL A 17 1.75 5.12 -18.18
C VAL A 17 0.50 5.34 -17.33
N PHE A 18 -0.46 4.42 -17.43
CA PHE A 18 -1.61 4.41 -16.56
C PHE A 18 -1.04 4.24 -15.16
N ALA A 19 -1.14 5.31 -14.36
CA ALA A 19 -0.79 5.31 -12.95
C ALA A 19 -1.37 4.04 -12.31
N ALA A 20 -0.49 3.12 -11.90
CA ALA A 20 -0.93 1.86 -11.30
C ALA A 20 -1.83 2.20 -10.10
N SER A 21 -3.05 1.66 -10.12
CA SER A 21 -4.00 1.88 -9.04
C SER A 21 -3.59 1.03 -7.85
N VAL A 22 -3.50 1.67 -6.68
CA VAL A 22 -3.17 1.02 -5.41
C VAL A 22 -4.39 1.13 -4.50
N PRO A 23 -5.24 0.09 -4.40
CA PRO A 23 -6.31 0.07 -3.41
C PRO A 23 -5.74 0.06 -2.00
N VAL A 24 -6.28 0.95 -1.18
CA VAL A 24 -6.08 1.04 0.25
C VAL A 24 -7.41 0.70 0.91
N VAL A 25 -7.48 -0.47 1.51
CA VAL A 25 -8.65 -0.95 2.24
C VAL A 25 -8.51 -0.57 3.70
N TYR A 26 -9.54 0.00 4.31
CA TYR A 26 -9.60 0.19 5.75
C TYR A 26 -10.95 -0.28 6.29
N LEU A 27 -10.95 -1.06 7.37
CA LEU A 27 -12.21 -1.47 7.97
C LEU A 27 -12.74 -0.38 8.88
N ASP A 28 -14.00 -0.01 8.66
CA ASP A 28 -14.73 1.01 9.42
C ASP A 28 -14.16 2.43 9.31
N ARG A 29 -15.04 3.43 9.47
CA ARG A 29 -14.66 4.84 9.37
C ARG A 29 -14.15 5.38 10.72
N SER A 30 -13.03 4.87 11.20
CA SER A 30 -12.37 5.35 12.42
C SER A 30 -11.55 6.63 12.16
N SER A 31 -11.32 7.44 13.21
CA SER A 31 -10.43 8.60 13.12
C SER A 31 -9.02 8.21 12.68
N THR A 32 -8.50 7.10 13.21
CA THR A 32 -7.20 6.53 12.85
C THR A 32 -7.10 6.20 11.36
N ASN A 33 -8.11 5.56 10.78
CA ASN A 33 -8.13 5.23 9.35
C ASN A 33 -8.19 6.48 8.48
N LEU A 34 -8.96 7.49 8.89
CA LEU A 34 -9.06 8.76 8.19
C LEU A 34 -7.72 9.52 8.23
N GLU A 35 -7.06 9.55 9.38
CA GLU A 35 -5.75 10.18 9.56
C GLU A 35 -4.67 9.45 8.76
N ALA A 36 -4.60 8.12 8.84
CA ALA A 36 -3.68 7.30 8.05
C ALA A 36 -3.89 7.50 6.56
N SER A 37 -5.14 7.42 6.08
CA SER A 37 -5.47 7.62 4.67
C SER A 37 -5.12 9.02 4.18
N SER A 38 -5.40 10.04 4.99
CA SER A 38 -5.03 11.43 4.69
C SER A 38 -3.50 11.61 4.62
N TYR A 39 -2.79 10.99 5.54
CA TYR A 39 -1.34 11.03 5.61
C TYR A 39 -0.69 10.32 4.41
N ILE A 40 -1.15 9.13 4.04
CA ILE A 40 -0.73 8.41 2.83
C ILE A 40 -0.93 9.30 1.59
N LYS A 41 -2.12 9.89 1.41
CA LYS A 41 -2.39 10.80 0.27
C LYS A 41 -1.44 11.99 0.25
N LYS A 42 -1.21 12.61 1.40
CA LYS A 42 -0.32 13.77 1.52
C LYS A 42 1.12 13.38 1.16
N GLN A 43 1.62 12.28 1.70
CA GLN A 43 2.98 11.82 1.45
C GLN A 43 3.17 11.34 0.02
N ALA A 44 2.20 10.64 -0.56
CA ALA A 44 2.24 10.25 -1.96
C ALA A 44 2.33 11.46 -2.90
N LYS A 45 1.55 12.51 -2.61
CA LYS A 45 1.61 13.77 -3.37
C LYS A 45 2.94 14.50 -3.17
N SER A 46 3.44 14.57 -1.94
CA SER A 46 4.71 15.22 -1.60
C SER A 46 5.89 14.55 -2.32
N ASN A 47 5.91 13.22 -2.32
CA ASN A 47 6.94 12.40 -2.97
C ASN A 47 6.73 12.24 -4.48
N LYS A 48 5.71 12.88 -5.07
CA LYS A 48 5.37 12.81 -6.51
C LYS A 48 5.26 11.37 -7.01
N LEU A 49 4.69 10.48 -6.20
CA LEU A 49 4.53 9.08 -6.59
C LEU A 49 3.61 8.98 -7.81
N PRO A 50 3.94 8.12 -8.80
CA PRO A 50 3.15 7.96 -10.01
C PRO A 50 1.90 7.11 -9.81
N HIS A 51 1.56 6.74 -8.57
CA HIS A 51 0.48 5.81 -8.24
C HIS A 51 -0.82 6.54 -7.92
N LYS A 52 -1.94 5.93 -8.34
CA LYS A 52 -3.28 6.39 -7.97
C LYS A 52 -3.78 5.57 -6.79
N PHE A 53 -3.83 6.17 -5.61
CA PHE A 53 -4.41 5.50 -4.44
C PHE A 53 -5.94 5.57 -4.48
N THR A 54 -6.59 4.41 -4.49
CA THR A 54 -8.05 4.28 -4.33
C THR A 54 -8.36 3.81 -2.92
N PHE A 55 -9.41 4.34 -2.31
CA PHE A 55 -9.71 4.09 -0.90
C PHE A 55 -11.09 3.47 -0.78
N THR A 56 -11.18 2.35 -0.06
CA THR A 56 -12.42 1.59 0.10
C THR A 56 -12.52 1.04 1.51
N SER A 57 -13.75 0.88 1.99
CA SER A 57 -14.04 0.25 3.29
C SER A 57 -14.48 -1.21 3.19
N ASP A 58 -14.43 -1.78 1.99
CA ASP A 58 -14.95 -3.11 1.70
C ASP A 58 -13.88 -3.99 1.06
N LEU A 59 -13.51 -5.08 1.72
CA LEU A 59 -12.57 -6.07 1.19
C LEU A 59 -13.14 -6.79 -0.05
N ASN A 60 -14.46 -6.87 -0.20
CA ASN A 60 -15.09 -7.49 -1.37
C ASN A 60 -15.05 -6.59 -2.62
N SER A 61 -14.61 -5.34 -2.48
CA SER A 61 -14.42 -4.45 -3.64
C SER A 61 -13.11 -4.71 -4.38
N LEU A 62 -12.27 -5.61 -3.86
CA LEU A 62 -11.04 -6.06 -4.51
C LEU A 62 -11.36 -7.11 -5.59
N SER A 63 -10.73 -6.99 -6.74
CA SER A 63 -10.88 -7.91 -7.88
C SER A 63 -10.07 -9.20 -7.73
N GLY A 64 -9.02 -9.19 -6.90
CA GLY A 64 -8.12 -10.31 -6.65
C GLY A 64 -6.94 -10.39 -7.64
N ASP A 65 -6.99 -9.66 -8.74
CA ASP A 65 -5.92 -9.53 -9.75
C ASP A 65 -5.06 -8.28 -9.56
N GLU A 66 -5.22 -7.58 -8.43
CA GLU A 66 -4.43 -6.38 -8.17
C GLU A 66 -2.94 -6.72 -8.02
N LYS A 67 -2.12 -5.83 -8.59
CA LYS A 67 -0.66 -5.93 -8.46
C LYS A 67 -0.20 -5.67 -7.03
N VAL A 68 -0.92 -4.78 -6.35
CA VAL A 68 -0.65 -4.33 -4.99
C VAL A 68 -1.97 -4.02 -4.32
N VAL A 69 -2.13 -4.44 -3.07
CA VAL A 69 -3.23 -4.06 -2.18
C VAL A 69 -2.64 -3.66 -0.83
N VAL A 70 -3.08 -2.52 -0.30
CA VAL A 70 -2.73 -2.08 1.06
C VAL A 70 -3.94 -2.29 1.95
N ILE A 71 -3.78 -2.99 3.06
CA ILE A 71 -4.85 -3.19 4.05
C ILE A 71 -4.46 -2.50 5.36
N LEU A 72 -5.25 -1.54 5.80
CA LEU A 72 -5.09 -0.87 7.09
C LEU A 72 -5.82 -1.66 8.17
N ASN A 73 -5.06 -2.29 9.05
CA ASN A 73 -5.54 -2.94 10.26
C ASN A 73 -5.37 -1.96 11.43
N SER A 74 -6.44 -1.29 11.85
CA SER A 74 -6.36 -0.20 12.84
C SER A 74 -7.20 -0.47 14.10
N GLY A 75 -6.87 0.23 15.18
CA GLY A 75 -7.72 0.32 16.37
C GLY A 75 -7.55 -0.80 17.39
N LEU A 76 -6.73 -1.81 17.07
CA LEU A 76 -6.36 -2.88 18.00
C LEU A 76 -5.10 -2.51 18.78
N SER A 77 -4.94 -3.05 19.99
CA SER A 77 -3.67 -2.95 20.73
C SER A 77 -2.62 -3.94 20.23
N SER A 78 -3.04 -5.02 19.58
CA SER A 78 -2.20 -6.07 19.00
C SER A 78 -3.01 -6.95 18.03
N GLY A 79 -2.32 -7.71 17.16
CA GLY A 79 -2.95 -8.70 16.30
C GLY A 79 -3.69 -8.12 15.08
N THR A 80 -4.53 -8.92 14.45
CA THR A 80 -5.21 -8.57 13.18
C THR A 80 -6.72 -8.72 13.34
N ASP A 81 -7.49 -7.77 12.80
CA ASP A 81 -8.96 -7.85 12.80
C ASP A 81 -9.41 -9.20 12.21
N PRO A 82 -10.38 -9.92 12.82
CA PRO A 82 -10.83 -11.22 12.31
C PRO A 82 -11.32 -11.21 10.86
N ARG A 83 -11.89 -10.08 10.39
CA ARG A 83 -12.35 -9.92 9.00
C ARG A 83 -11.16 -9.85 8.05
N ILE A 84 -10.12 -9.11 8.42
CA ILE A 84 -8.85 -9.06 7.66
C ILE A 84 -8.19 -10.44 7.69
N SER A 85 -8.10 -11.07 8.85
CA SER A 85 -7.51 -12.41 9.00
C SER A 85 -8.21 -13.44 8.12
N SER A 86 -9.55 -13.42 8.09
CA SER A 86 -10.34 -14.30 7.23
C SER A 86 -10.06 -14.04 5.74
N TYR A 87 -9.99 -12.77 5.33
CA TYR A 87 -9.64 -12.41 3.96
C TYR A 87 -8.24 -12.89 3.57
N LEU A 88 -7.23 -12.64 4.42
CA LEU A 88 -5.85 -13.08 4.20
C LEU A 88 -5.76 -14.60 4.08
N ASN A 89 -6.52 -15.35 4.88
CA ASN A 89 -6.54 -16.82 4.80
C ASN A 89 -7.18 -17.33 3.50
N SER A 90 -8.17 -16.63 2.96
CA SER A 90 -8.82 -16.98 1.69
C SER A 90 -8.10 -16.45 0.44
N SER A 91 -7.19 -15.48 0.59
CA SER A 91 -6.56 -14.82 -0.55
C SER A 91 -5.56 -15.74 -1.26
N GLN A 92 -5.72 -15.88 -2.57
CA GLN A 92 -4.80 -16.64 -3.42
C GLN A 92 -3.53 -15.85 -3.74
N ASN A 93 -3.62 -14.52 -3.81
CA ASN A 93 -2.54 -13.64 -4.20
C ASN A 93 -2.00 -12.84 -3.00
N LYS A 94 -1.45 -13.56 -2.02
CA LYS A 94 -0.84 -12.96 -0.82
C LYS A 94 0.33 -12.05 -1.14
N GLN A 95 1.05 -12.34 -2.22
CA GLN A 95 2.22 -11.58 -2.66
C GLN A 95 1.87 -10.15 -3.12
N ALA A 96 0.62 -9.87 -3.50
CA ALA A 96 0.17 -8.50 -3.78
C ALA A 96 -0.15 -7.70 -2.51
N ILE A 97 -0.32 -8.34 -1.36
CA ILE A 97 -0.87 -7.70 -0.17
C ILE A 97 0.24 -7.12 0.72
N ILE A 98 0.00 -5.90 1.21
CA ILE A 98 0.75 -5.25 2.28
C ILE A 98 -0.24 -4.98 3.41
N LEU A 99 0.01 -5.54 4.59
CA LEU A 99 -0.78 -5.32 5.79
C LEU A 99 -0.12 -4.24 6.65
N VAL A 100 -0.82 -3.13 6.89
CA VAL A 100 -0.36 -2.04 7.75
C VAL A 100 -1.12 -2.10 9.07
N ASN A 101 -0.45 -2.62 10.10
CA ASN A 101 -0.93 -2.68 11.47
C ASN A 101 -0.71 -1.34 12.18
N LEU A 102 -1.80 -0.66 12.50
CA LEU A 102 -1.84 0.61 13.19
C LEU A 102 -2.35 0.36 14.62
N TYR A 103 -1.41 0.16 15.56
CA TYR A 103 -1.71 -0.26 16.94
C TYR A 103 -1.97 0.89 17.92
N SER A 104 -3.02 0.75 18.72
CA SER A 104 -3.39 1.65 19.82
C SER A 104 -2.66 1.27 21.11
N ILE A 105 -1.38 1.65 21.20
CA ILE A 105 -0.46 1.28 22.30
C ILE A 105 -0.06 2.47 23.19
N GLY A 106 -0.98 3.42 23.37
CA GLY A 106 -0.77 4.55 24.27
C GLY A 106 0.30 5.53 23.76
N LYS A 107 1.35 5.79 24.56
CA LYS A 107 2.44 6.74 24.26
C LYS A 107 3.66 6.11 23.58
N ASN A 108 3.61 4.82 23.29
CA ASN A 108 4.74 4.11 22.70
C ASN A 108 4.96 4.50 21.23
N ILE A 109 6.23 4.60 20.85
CA ILE A 109 6.67 4.67 19.45
C ILE A 109 6.98 3.25 19.01
N LEU A 110 6.41 2.86 17.88
CA LEU A 110 6.62 1.55 17.28
C LEU A 110 6.73 1.76 15.77
N MET A 111 7.77 1.19 15.18
CA MET A 111 7.88 0.99 13.75
C MET A 111 8.60 -0.34 13.55
N THR A 112 7.97 -1.24 12.80
CA THR A 112 8.57 -2.53 12.42
C THR A 112 8.06 -2.91 11.05
N SER A 113 8.90 -3.51 10.23
CA SER A 113 8.53 -4.11 8.94
C SER A 113 8.97 -5.57 8.98
N VAL A 114 8.10 -6.47 8.56
CA VAL A 114 8.35 -7.92 8.51
C VAL A 114 8.01 -8.41 7.11
N SER A 115 8.94 -9.16 6.52
CA SER A 115 8.75 -9.67 5.16
C SER A 115 7.69 -10.78 5.13
N SER A 116 7.01 -10.94 3.99
CA SER A 116 6.04 -12.01 3.79
C SER A 116 6.57 -13.43 4.05
N ALA A 117 7.89 -13.65 3.96
CA ALA A 117 8.51 -14.93 4.27
C ALA A 117 8.52 -15.24 5.78
N ASP A 118 8.46 -14.20 6.62
CA ASP A 118 8.60 -14.28 8.06
C ASP A 118 7.27 -14.04 8.82
N THR A 119 6.18 -13.72 8.10
CA THR A 119 4.85 -13.51 8.70
C THR A 119 4.00 -14.77 8.66
N ALA A 120 3.20 -14.99 9.71
CA ALA A 120 2.24 -16.09 9.76
C ALA A 120 1.13 -15.96 8.70
N SER A 121 0.84 -14.72 8.29
CA SER A 121 -0.17 -14.37 7.29
C SER A 121 0.32 -14.61 5.85
N GLY A 122 1.64 -14.65 5.63
CA GLY A 122 2.26 -14.78 4.31
C GLY A 122 2.21 -13.49 3.48
N VAL A 123 2.03 -12.33 4.12
CA VAL A 123 2.02 -10.99 3.49
C VAL A 123 3.06 -10.10 4.14
N ASP A 124 3.52 -9.05 3.44
CA ASP A 124 4.42 -8.08 4.08
C ASP A 124 3.64 -7.28 5.12
N GLU A 125 4.22 -7.12 6.30
CA GLU A 125 3.59 -6.46 7.44
C GLU A 125 4.39 -5.23 7.88
N ILE A 126 3.71 -4.09 7.96
CA ILE A 126 4.25 -2.88 8.60
C ILE A 126 3.46 -2.66 9.89
N SER A 127 4.13 -2.56 11.01
CA SER A 127 3.52 -2.26 12.31
C SER A 127 3.96 -0.89 12.80
N ALA A 128 3.00 -0.02 13.12
CA ALA A 128 3.24 1.32 13.64
C ALA A 128 2.22 1.70 14.73
N ALA A 129 2.58 2.63 15.61
CA ALA A 129 1.64 3.17 16.60
C ALA A 129 0.66 4.20 16.00
N THR A 130 -0.57 4.27 16.51
CA THR A 130 -1.65 5.17 16.02
C THR A 130 -1.62 6.59 16.61
N GLN A 131 -0.50 7.04 17.16
CA GLN A 131 -0.47 8.34 17.81
C GLN A 131 -0.27 9.47 16.81
N TRP A 132 -1.21 10.42 16.71
CA TRP A 132 -1.14 11.51 15.74
C TRP A 132 -0.88 12.88 16.41
N LYS A 133 0.15 12.99 17.25
CA LYS A 133 0.52 14.27 17.86
C LYS A 133 1.40 15.09 16.93
N LYS A 134 0.79 16.07 16.28
CA LYS A 134 1.41 16.95 15.26
C LYS A 134 2.66 17.73 15.70
N ARG A 135 3.01 17.81 16.98
CA ARG A 135 4.16 18.60 17.47
C ARG A 135 5.29 17.75 18.05
N ASP A 136 5.13 16.43 18.06
CA ASP A 136 6.13 15.52 18.57
C ASP A 136 6.96 14.98 17.40
N SER A 137 8.26 15.29 17.40
CA SER A 137 9.17 14.93 16.31
C SER A 137 9.37 13.42 16.19
N ALA A 138 9.32 12.67 17.30
CA ALA A 138 9.45 11.22 17.27
C ALA A 138 8.21 10.57 16.63
N ILE A 139 7.03 11.11 16.92
CA ILE A 139 5.78 10.67 16.29
C ILE A 139 5.76 10.99 14.79
N GLN A 140 6.22 12.18 14.39
CA GLN A 140 6.33 12.53 12.98
C GLN A 140 7.31 11.61 12.24
N ALA A 141 8.50 11.39 12.80
CA ALA A 141 9.51 10.51 12.21
C ALA A 141 8.99 9.07 12.07
N MET A 142 8.30 8.54 13.08
CA MET A 142 7.63 7.23 12.98
C MET A 142 6.64 7.21 11.82
N HIS A 143 5.86 8.27 11.65
CA HIS A 143 4.89 8.35 10.56
C HIS A 143 5.53 8.42 9.18
N GLU A 144 6.62 9.17 9.05
CA GLU A 144 7.42 9.22 7.83
C GLU A 144 7.99 7.83 7.51
N GLN A 145 8.65 7.19 8.48
CA GLN A 145 9.27 5.87 8.33
C GLN A 145 8.30 4.79 7.84
N TRP A 146 7.12 4.64 8.46
CA TRP A 146 6.20 3.58 8.03
C TRP A 146 5.60 3.89 6.64
N THR A 147 5.41 5.17 6.28
CA THR A 147 4.95 5.52 4.94
C THR A 147 6.02 5.35 3.86
N GLU A 148 7.28 5.67 4.16
CA GLU A 148 8.39 5.43 3.26
C GLU A 148 8.53 3.94 2.97
N GLU A 149 8.46 3.11 4.02
CA GLU A 149 8.49 1.65 3.88
C GLU A 149 7.30 1.13 3.08
N LEU A 150 6.09 1.65 3.33
CA LEU A 150 4.91 1.33 2.53
C LEU A 150 5.15 1.62 1.04
N PHE A 151 5.67 2.79 0.70
CA PHE A 151 5.92 3.18 -0.68
C PHE A 151 7.02 2.34 -1.33
N ARG A 152 8.07 2.00 -0.58
CA ARG A 152 9.11 1.08 -1.03
C ARG A 152 8.52 -0.29 -1.36
N LEU A 153 7.69 -0.86 -0.50
CA LEU A 153 7.03 -2.16 -0.74
C LEU A 153 6.08 -2.11 -1.93
N ILE A 154 5.32 -1.02 -2.10
CA ILE A 154 4.47 -0.81 -3.27
C ILE A 154 5.29 -0.86 -4.56
N GLN A 155 6.42 -0.16 -4.59
CA GLN A 155 7.32 -0.15 -5.75
C GLN A 155 7.86 -1.55 -6.04
N VAL A 156 8.41 -2.24 -5.04
CA VAL A 156 8.97 -3.60 -5.19
C VAL A 156 7.93 -4.56 -5.77
N LYS A 157 6.71 -4.56 -5.23
CA LYS A 157 5.65 -5.46 -5.73
C LYS A 157 5.26 -5.12 -7.16
N GLN A 158 5.14 -3.85 -7.51
CA GLN A 158 4.83 -3.45 -8.89
C GLN A 158 5.94 -3.83 -9.90
N GLU A 159 7.21 -3.73 -9.50
CA GLU A 159 8.35 -4.13 -10.33
C GLU A 159 8.39 -5.65 -10.55
N LEU A 160 8.13 -6.45 -9.51
CA LEU A 160 8.04 -7.91 -9.61
C LEU A 160 6.94 -8.36 -10.59
N TRP A 161 5.80 -7.66 -10.58
CA TRP A 161 4.74 -7.87 -11.57
C TRP A 161 5.18 -7.51 -12.99
N GLY A 162 5.94 -6.42 -13.17
CA GLY A 162 6.49 -6.03 -14.47
C GLY A 162 7.45 -7.07 -15.04
N LEU A 163 8.34 -7.61 -14.20
CA LEU A 163 9.29 -8.66 -14.58
C LEU A 163 8.61 -9.98 -14.95
N SER A 164 7.53 -10.34 -14.24
CA SER A 164 6.77 -11.57 -14.51
C SER A 164 6.09 -11.57 -15.89
N ILE A 165 5.74 -10.39 -16.43
CA ILE A 165 5.15 -10.26 -17.77
C ILE A 165 6.23 -10.39 -18.87
N VAL A 166 7.45 -9.94 -18.59
CA VAL A 166 8.57 -10.00 -19.55
C VAL A 166 9.12 -11.41 -19.69
N LEU A 167 9.08 -12.23 -18.63
CA LEU A 167 9.58 -13.61 -18.65
C LEU A 167 8.58 -14.62 -19.24
N CYS A 168 7.33 -14.23 -19.45
CA CYS A 168 6.27 -15.08 -20.00
C CYS A 168 5.94 -14.79 -21.49
N ASN A 169 6.69 -13.90 -22.14
CA ASN A 169 6.64 -13.64 -23.59
C ASN A 169 8.00 -13.98 -24.23
#